data_AF-A0A858X022-F1
#
_entry.id   AF-A0A858X022-F1
#
_cell.length_a   1.000
_cell.length_b   1.000
_cell.length_c   1.000
_cell.angle_alpha   90.00
_cell.angle_beta   90.00
_cell.angle_gamma   90.00
#
_symmetry.space_group_name_H-M   'P 1'
#
loop_
_entity.id
_entity.type
_entity.pdbx_description
1 polymer ?
#
loop_
_entity_poly.entity_id
_entity_poly.type
_entity_poly.pdbx_seq_one_letter_code
_entity_poly.pdbx_strand_id
1 'polypeptide(L)'
;MIRRRLYIEERMSRLAVWSLRTAVFAIPVTLLGFVLYWTETLDFETSLRTMLAGLGLAALALLLAIAAFIVIWNDGLKGLGRVVGAAALALALLLPPAAVAAYTSRLPAIHDISTDTEDPPVFRALGFARSRTANPLDYGGEDVAKQQADAYPQIKTIEFDSTPDEIYNSLLALANRRKWQIVDATPPRGGLRDGRIEAVTSNLVLAMRWDIVIRVRPTPNGAKVDMRSVSRHGDRDLGLNAGRIDDVFAELSDERGRRRR
;
A
#
# COMPACT_ATOMS: atom_id res chain seq x y z
N MET A 1 -4.05 8.09 73.30
CA MET A 1 -4.90 8.40 72.13
C MET A 1 -4.47 7.52 70.95
N ILE A 2 -5.20 6.43 70.68
CA ILE A 2 -4.92 5.57 69.53
C ILE A 2 -5.57 6.20 68.31
N ARG A 3 -4.77 6.81 67.41
CA ARG A 3 -5.26 7.23 66.10
C ARG A 3 -5.56 5.98 65.27
N ARG A 4 -6.83 5.58 65.19
CA ARG A 4 -7.29 4.64 64.16
C ARG A 4 -7.08 5.30 62.80
N ARG A 5 -6.05 4.87 62.07
CA ARG A 5 -5.98 5.12 60.63
C ARG A 5 -7.10 4.31 60.00
N LEU A 6 -8.18 4.97 59.57
CA LEU A 6 -9.15 4.36 58.67
C LEU A 6 -8.35 3.96 57.41
N TYR A 7 -8.17 2.66 57.20
CA TYR A 7 -7.79 2.14 55.90
C TYR A 7 -8.98 2.44 54.98
N ILE A 8 -8.96 3.61 54.34
CA ILE A 8 -9.78 3.83 53.16
C ILE A 8 -9.16 2.89 52.12
N GLU A 9 -9.81 1.75 51.92
CA GLU A 9 -9.44 0.83 50.86
C GLU A 9 -9.66 1.58 49.55
N GLU A 10 -8.58 2.14 49.00
CA GLU A 10 -8.63 2.95 47.79
C GLU A 10 -9.03 2.06 46.62
N ARG A 11 -10.33 2.04 46.35
CA ARG A 11 -10.92 1.15 45.38
C ARG A 11 -10.45 1.56 43.99
N MET A 12 -9.73 0.65 43.32
CA MET A 12 -9.30 0.87 41.95
C MET A 12 -10.48 0.71 40.98
N SER A 13 -10.53 1.57 39.96
CA SER A 13 -11.50 1.39 38.88
C SER A 13 -11.19 0.10 38.09
N ARG A 14 -12.14 -0.85 38.06
CA ARG A 14 -12.02 -2.08 37.25
C ARG A 14 -11.92 -1.75 35.76
N LEU A 15 -12.62 -0.71 35.31
CA LEU A 15 -12.57 -0.23 33.93
C LEU A 15 -11.16 0.26 33.56
N ALA A 16 -10.47 0.94 34.46
CA ALA A 16 -9.09 1.39 34.23
C ALA A 16 -8.09 0.23 34.10
N VAL A 17 -8.34 -0.88 34.80
CA VAL A 17 -7.51 -2.10 34.65
C VAL A 17 -7.79 -2.79 33.32
N TRP A 18 -9.07 -2.94 32.96
CA TRP A 18 -9.46 -3.60 31.72
C TRP A 18 -9.09 -2.79 30.49
N SER A 19 -9.20 -1.45 30.51
CA SER A 19 -8.76 -0.61 29.39
C SER A 19 -7.29 -0.84 29.05
N LEU A 20 -6.41 -0.84 30.05
CA LEU A 20 -4.98 -1.07 29.83
C LEU A 20 -4.69 -2.49 29.35
N ARG A 21 -5.33 -3.50 29.93
CA ARG A 21 -5.15 -4.90 29.49
C ARG A 21 -5.59 -5.10 28.04
N THR A 22 -6.74 -4.55 27.66
CA THR A 22 -7.23 -4.60 26.29
C THR A 22 -6.30 -3.85 25.33
N ALA A 23 -5.80 -2.66 25.71
CA ALA A 23 -4.85 -1.91 24.90
C ALA A 23 -3.53 -2.68 24.69
N VAL A 24 -2.99 -3.28 25.76
CA VAL A 24 -1.78 -4.08 25.69
C VAL A 24 -1.99 -5.34 24.84
N PHE A 25 -3.17 -5.97 24.91
CA PHE A 25 -3.49 -7.14 24.10
C PHE A 25 -3.77 -6.82 22.63
N ALA A 26 -4.28 -5.63 22.31
CA ALA A 26 -4.48 -5.18 20.93
C ALA A 26 -3.16 -5.13 20.13
N ILE A 27 -2.05 -4.76 20.78
CA ILE A 27 -0.73 -4.63 20.15
C ILE A 27 -0.25 -5.95 19.52
N PRO A 28 -0.10 -7.07 20.26
CA PRO A 28 0.35 -8.31 19.68
C PRO A 28 -0.61 -8.84 18.62
N VAL A 29 -1.93 -8.64 18.75
CA VAL A 29 -2.89 -9.07 17.71
C VAL A 29 -2.65 -8.33 16.40
N THR A 30 -2.51 -7.00 16.44
CA THR A 30 -2.22 -6.19 15.25
C THR A 30 -0.84 -6.52 14.66
N LEU A 31 0.18 -6.65 15.50
CA LEU A 31 1.54 -7.00 15.07
C LEU A 31 1.60 -8.40 14.48
N LEU A 32 0.87 -9.37 15.03
CA LEU A 32 0.82 -10.72 14.49
C LEU A 32 0.24 -10.72 13.07
N GLY A 33 -0.86 -9.99 12.85
CA GLY A 33 -1.44 -9.84 11.51
C GLY A 33 -0.44 -9.23 10.51
N PHE A 34 0.28 -8.19 10.93
CA PHE A 34 1.30 -7.56 10.09
C PHE A 34 2.49 -8.48 9.81
N VAL A 35 3.07 -9.11 10.84
CA VAL A 35 4.24 -9.98 10.70
C VAL A 35 3.91 -11.20 9.85
N LEU A 36 2.75 -11.83 10.05
CA LEU A 36 2.35 -13.00 9.27
C LEU A 36 2.11 -12.68 7.79
N TYR A 37 1.67 -11.46 7.47
CA TYR A 37 1.65 -10.99 6.08
C TYR A 37 3.07 -10.79 5.55
N TRP A 38 3.92 -10.12 6.34
CA TRP A 38 5.28 -9.79 5.95
C TRP A 38 6.16 -11.02 5.71
N THR A 39 5.93 -12.11 6.47
CA THR A 39 6.57 -13.41 6.26
C THR A 39 5.87 -14.29 5.21
N GLU A 40 4.92 -13.73 4.47
CA GLU A 40 4.14 -14.42 3.42
C GLU A 40 3.43 -15.69 3.92
N THR A 41 3.13 -15.74 5.23
CA THR A 41 2.51 -16.89 5.90
C THR A 41 0.99 -16.83 5.83
N LEU A 42 0.43 -15.61 5.83
CA LEU A 42 -1.00 -15.37 5.64
C LEU A 42 -1.24 -14.51 4.40
N ASP A 43 -2.32 -14.81 3.68
CA ASP A 43 -2.82 -13.96 2.60
C ASP A 43 -3.16 -12.56 3.11
N PHE A 44 -3.15 -11.59 2.19
CA PHE A 44 -3.42 -10.18 2.48
C PHE A 44 -4.77 -9.98 3.20
N GLU A 45 -5.85 -10.60 2.72
CA GLU A 45 -7.19 -10.43 3.29
C GLU A 45 -7.28 -10.94 4.73
N THR A 46 -6.74 -12.13 5.01
CA THR A 46 -6.72 -12.73 6.34
C THR A 46 -5.87 -11.92 7.31
N SER A 47 -4.72 -11.44 6.83
CA SER A 47 -3.83 -10.58 7.61
C SER A 47 -4.47 -9.24 7.93
N LEU A 48 -5.12 -8.61 6.94
CA LEU A 48 -5.84 -7.36 7.11
C LEU A 48 -6.98 -7.51 8.13
N ARG A 49 -7.78 -8.58 8.05
CA ARG A 49 -8.83 -8.87 9.05
C ARG A 49 -8.27 -9.05 10.46
N THR A 50 -7.13 -9.73 10.59
CA THR A 50 -6.44 -9.90 11.88
C THR A 50 -5.97 -8.56 12.44
N MET A 51 -5.38 -7.72 11.59
CA MET A 51 -4.99 -6.36 11.97
C MET A 51 -6.21 -5.53 12.37
N LEU A 52 -7.31 -5.57 11.60
CA LEU A 52 -8.55 -4.86 11.92
C LEU A 52 -9.17 -5.33 13.24
N ALA A 53 -9.09 -6.61 13.57
CA ALA A 53 -9.53 -7.12 14.87
C ALA A 53 -8.70 -6.52 16.02
N GLY A 54 -7.37 -6.45 15.86
CA GLY A 54 -6.49 -5.76 16.80
C GLY A 54 -6.79 -4.27 16.93
N LEU A 55 -7.06 -3.57 15.83
CA LEU A 55 -7.52 -2.17 15.85
C LEU A 55 -8.88 -2.01 16.55
N GLY A 56 -9.81 -2.96 16.35
CA GLY A 56 -11.10 -2.99 17.06
C GLY A 56 -10.91 -3.13 18.57
N LEU A 57 -9.96 -3.96 19.01
CA LEU A 57 -9.60 -4.07 20.43
C LEU A 57 -8.98 -2.77 20.97
N ALA A 58 -8.15 -2.08 20.19
CA ALA A 58 -7.63 -0.77 20.58
C ALA A 58 -8.74 0.29 20.70
N ALA A 59 -9.70 0.30 19.78
CA ALA A 59 -10.87 1.18 19.87
C ALA A 59 -11.71 0.87 21.13
N LEU A 60 -11.94 -0.42 21.43
CA LEU A 60 -12.60 -0.83 22.67
C LEU A 60 -11.83 -0.38 23.91
N ALA A 61 -10.50 -0.52 23.90
CA ALA A 61 -9.65 -0.07 25.00
C ALA A 61 -9.75 1.45 25.23
N LEU A 62 -9.84 2.24 24.16
CA LEU A 62 -10.04 3.68 24.23
C LEU A 62 -11.42 4.03 24.82
N LEU A 63 -12.49 3.34 24.39
CA LEU A 63 -13.83 3.52 24.98
C LEU A 63 -13.85 3.18 26.47
N LEU A 64 -13.21 2.07 26.87
CA LEU A 64 -13.06 1.69 28.28
C LEU A 64 -12.25 2.71 29.06
N ALA A 65 -11.22 3.31 28.46
CA ALA A 65 -10.43 4.38 29.07
C ALA A 65 -11.27 5.64 29.31
N ILE A 66 -12.09 6.04 28.33
CA ILE A 66 -13.03 7.17 28.46
C ILE A 66 -14.05 6.90 29.57
N ALA A 67 -14.67 5.70 29.59
CA ALA A 67 -15.61 5.32 30.65
C ALA A 67 -14.94 5.28 32.04
N ALA A 68 -13.72 4.75 32.13
CA ALA A 68 -12.94 4.72 33.36
C ALA A 68 -12.59 6.12 33.85
N PHE A 69 -12.28 7.05 32.94
CA PHE A 69 -12.02 8.45 33.27
C PHE A 69 -13.24 9.11 33.91
N ILE A 70 -14.42 8.94 33.32
CA ILE A 70 -15.69 9.49 33.85
C ILE A 70 -15.96 8.94 35.26
N VAL A 71 -15.81 7.63 35.45
CA VAL A 71 -16.00 6.97 36.75
C VAL A 71 -14.98 7.47 37.80
N ILE A 72 -13.71 7.62 37.42
CA ILE A 72 -12.67 8.18 38.33
C ILE A 72 -12.99 9.62 38.71
N TRP A 73 -13.45 10.43 37.77
CA TRP A 73 -13.80 11.83 37.98
C TRP A 73 -14.97 12.00 38.94
N ASN A 74 -16.00 11.15 38.82
CA ASN A 74 -17.21 11.24 39.64
C ASN A 74 -17.05 10.58 41.02
N ASP A 75 -16.42 9.40 41.08
CA ASP A 75 -16.38 8.57 42.29
C ASP A 75 -15.05 8.69 43.06
N GLY A 76 -14.08 9.47 42.55
CA GLY A 76 -12.78 9.68 43.21
C GLY A 76 -11.87 8.45 43.27
N LEU A 77 -12.09 7.48 42.37
CA LEU A 77 -11.34 6.20 42.36
C LEU A 77 -9.90 6.38 41.83
N LYS A 78 -9.00 5.47 42.23
CA LYS A 78 -7.64 5.44 41.66
C LYS A 78 -7.60 4.72 40.31
N GLY A 79 -6.71 5.15 39.42
CA GLY A 79 -6.49 4.49 38.13
C GLY A 79 -6.09 5.38 36.96
N LEU A 80 -5.94 6.69 37.17
CA LEU A 80 -5.71 7.66 36.08
C LEU A 80 -4.49 7.31 35.21
N GLY A 81 -3.37 6.87 35.80
CA GLY A 81 -2.20 6.43 35.03
C GLY A 81 -2.48 5.28 34.07
N ARG A 82 -3.36 4.33 34.43
CA ARG A 82 -3.77 3.24 33.54
C ARG A 82 -4.68 3.72 32.42
N VAL A 83 -5.57 4.67 32.71
CA VAL A 83 -6.43 5.31 31.72
C VAL A 83 -5.59 6.05 30.68
N VAL A 84 -4.65 6.89 31.12
CA VAL A 84 -3.74 7.62 30.24
C VAL A 84 -2.87 6.66 29.42
N GLY A 85 -2.32 5.62 30.05
CA GLY A 85 -1.54 4.59 29.35
C GLY A 85 -2.36 3.83 28.31
N ALA A 86 -3.58 3.42 28.64
CA ALA A 86 -4.49 2.73 27.71
C ALA A 86 -4.85 3.63 26.52
N ALA A 87 -5.20 4.89 26.78
CA ALA A 87 -5.52 5.85 25.73
C ALA A 87 -4.31 6.12 24.83
N ALA A 88 -3.12 6.31 25.39
CA ALA A 88 -1.90 6.53 24.63
C ALA A 88 -1.56 5.34 23.71
N LEU A 89 -1.62 4.10 24.24
CA LEU A 89 -1.37 2.89 23.45
C LEU A 89 -2.43 2.67 22.36
N ALA A 90 -3.71 2.87 22.70
CA ALA A 90 -4.80 2.74 21.73
C ALA A 90 -4.68 3.78 20.61
N LEU A 91 -4.43 5.04 20.94
CA LEU A 91 -4.24 6.11 19.96
C LEU A 91 -2.99 5.88 19.11
N ALA A 92 -1.88 5.42 19.70
CA ALA A 92 -0.67 5.09 18.95
C ALA A 92 -0.93 4.00 17.90
N LEU A 93 -1.83 3.06 18.17
CA LEU A 93 -2.19 2.00 17.22
C LEU A 93 -3.24 2.45 16.19
N LEU A 94 -4.18 3.31 16.58
CA LEU A 94 -5.29 3.76 15.72
C LEU A 94 -4.92 4.93 14.80
N LEU A 95 -4.12 5.90 15.26
CA LEU A 95 -3.87 7.13 14.53
C LEU A 95 -3.13 6.92 13.20
N PRO A 96 -2.06 6.09 13.09
CA PRO A 96 -1.38 5.88 11.82
C PRO A 96 -2.29 5.32 10.71
N PRO A 97 -3.01 4.19 10.90
CA PRO A 97 -3.91 3.70 9.86
C PRO A 97 -5.10 4.64 9.61
N ALA A 98 -5.59 5.36 10.62
CA ALA A 98 -6.63 6.37 10.43
C ALA A 98 -6.14 7.55 9.56
N ALA A 99 -4.90 7.99 9.75
CA ALA A 99 -4.29 9.04 8.93
C ALA A 99 -4.11 8.59 7.47
N VAL A 100 -3.65 7.34 7.26
CA VAL A 100 -3.58 6.75 5.92
C VAL A 100 -4.97 6.63 5.30
N ALA A 101 -5.97 6.13 6.04
CA ALA A 101 -7.35 6.02 5.55
C ALA A 101 -7.93 7.40 5.18
N ALA A 102 -7.70 8.43 5.99
CA ALA A 102 -8.18 9.79 5.74
C ALA A 102 -7.48 10.47 4.55
N TYR A 103 -6.18 10.20 4.35
CA TYR A 103 -5.45 10.66 3.17
C TYR A 103 -5.98 9.98 1.91
N THR A 104 -6.17 8.67 1.97
CA THR A 104 -6.50 7.84 0.81
C THR A 104 -7.94 7.93 0.38
N SER A 105 -8.86 8.31 1.28
CA SER A 105 -10.27 8.55 0.93
C SER A 105 -10.46 9.68 -0.08
N ARG A 106 -9.44 10.53 -0.27
CA ARG A 106 -9.43 11.62 -1.25
C ARG A 106 -8.87 11.23 -2.62
N LEU A 107 -8.22 10.07 -2.71
CA LEU A 107 -7.64 9.55 -3.95
C LEU A 107 -8.69 8.74 -4.73
N PRO A 108 -8.50 8.50 -6.04
CA PRO A 108 -9.37 7.60 -6.78
C PRO A 108 -9.26 6.16 -6.26
N ALA A 109 -10.36 5.41 -6.37
CA ALA A 109 -10.41 3.99 -6.01
C ALA A 109 -9.95 3.10 -7.17
N ILE A 110 -8.74 3.38 -7.67
CA ILE A 110 -8.11 2.64 -8.76
C ILE A 110 -6.80 2.04 -8.29
N HIS A 111 -6.51 0.85 -8.80
CA HIS A 111 -5.33 0.06 -8.46
C HIS A 111 -4.53 -0.39 -9.69
N ASP A 112 -4.94 0.06 -10.86
CA ASP A 112 -4.41 -0.30 -12.17
C ASP A 112 -4.28 0.97 -12.99
N ILE A 113 -3.05 1.34 -13.32
CA ILE A 113 -2.72 2.55 -14.06
C ILE A 113 -1.96 2.15 -15.31
N SER A 114 -2.42 2.60 -16.47
CA SER A 114 -1.79 2.35 -17.78
C SER A 114 -1.55 3.66 -18.51
N THR A 115 -0.39 3.80 -19.15
CA THR A 115 -0.09 4.96 -20.00
C THR A 115 -0.89 4.98 -21.30
N ASP A 116 -1.27 3.81 -21.80
CA ASP A 116 -2.15 3.60 -22.96
C ASP A 116 -3.44 2.96 -22.42
N THR A 117 -4.51 3.74 -22.25
CA THR A 117 -5.77 3.25 -21.68
C THR A 117 -6.70 2.64 -22.74
N GLU A 118 -6.45 2.91 -24.01
CA GLU A 118 -7.20 2.36 -25.15
C GLU A 118 -6.68 0.97 -25.54
N ASP A 119 -5.36 0.77 -25.55
CA ASP A 119 -4.69 -0.50 -25.78
C ASP A 119 -3.69 -0.79 -24.64
N PRO A 120 -4.17 -1.12 -23.42
CA PRO A 120 -3.31 -1.31 -22.26
C PRO A 120 -2.33 -2.47 -22.47
N PRO A 121 -1.05 -2.32 -22.10
CA PRO A 121 -0.09 -3.42 -22.10
C PRO A 121 -0.63 -4.63 -21.33
N VAL A 122 -0.56 -5.80 -21.97
CA VAL A 122 -1.08 -7.06 -21.42
C VAL A 122 0.01 -7.86 -20.72
N PHE A 123 -0.35 -8.46 -19.59
CA PHE A 123 0.49 -9.39 -18.85
C PHE A 123 0.35 -10.79 -19.44
N ARG A 124 1.46 -11.44 -19.82
CA ARG A 124 1.46 -12.80 -20.40
C ARG A 124 2.04 -13.84 -19.46
N ALA A 125 3.15 -13.53 -18.79
CA ALA A 125 3.84 -14.46 -17.91
C ALA A 125 3.38 -14.31 -16.45
N LEU A 126 3.11 -13.08 -16.02
CA LEU A 126 2.74 -12.77 -14.64
C LEU A 126 1.41 -13.39 -14.19
N GLY A 127 0.51 -13.74 -15.11
CA GLY A 127 -0.75 -14.42 -14.77
C GLY A 127 -0.56 -15.70 -13.94
N PHE A 128 0.55 -16.42 -14.13
CA PHE A 128 0.82 -17.69 -13.45
C PHE A 128 1.62 -17.55 -12.14
N ALA A 129 2.24 -16.39 -11.89
CA ALA A 129 3.15 -16.15 -10.76
C ALA A 129 2.50 -15.38 -9.59
N ARG A 130 1.17 -15.43 -9.48
CA ARG A 130 0.37 -14.62 -8.55
C ARG A 130 -0.51 -15.49 -7.65
N SER A 131 -0.80 -14.98 -6.46
CA SER A 131 -1.81 -15.59 -5.59
C SER A 131 -3.21 -15.45 -6.23
N ARG A 132 -4.09 -16.41 -5.97
CA ARG A 132 -5.48 -16.38 -6.44
C ARG A 132 -6.30 -15.25 -5.80
N THR A 133 -5.84 -14.72 -4.68
CA THR A 133 -6.45 -13.59 -3.96
C THR A 133 -5.95 -12.23 -4.45
N ALA A 134 -5.04 -12.20 -5.43
CA ALA A 134 -4.58 -10.96 -6.02
C ALA A 134 -5.64 -10.34 -6.95
N ASN A 135 -5.66 -9.02 -7.04
CA ASN A 135 -6.50 -8.27 -7.97
C ASN A 135 -6.34 -8.80 -9.41
N PRO A 136 -7.41 -8.84 -10.22
CA PRO A 136 -7.35 -9.31 -11.60
C PRO A 136 -6.40 -8.47 -12.45
N LEU A 137 -5.90 -9.05 -13.56
CA LEU A 137 -5.08 -8.33 -14.55
C LEU A 137 -5.91 -7.84 -15.73
N ASP A 138 -7.22 -8.13 -15.74
CA ASP A 138 -8.14 -7.57 -16.72
C ASP A 138 -8.29 -6.08 -16.43
N TYR A 139 -8.03 -5.25 -17.44
CA TYR A 139 -8.10 -3.81 -17.28
C TYR A 139 -9.55 -3.38 -17.06
N GLY A 140 -9.79 -2.48 -16.09
CA GLY A 140 -11.13 -2.05 -15.68
C GLY A 140 -11.89 -1.18 -16.70
N GLY A 141 -11.40 -1.07 -17.93
CA GLY A 141 -12.09 -0.46 -19.07
C GLY A 141 -12.25 1.06 -18.96
N GLU A 142 -13.33 1.56 -19.56
CA GLU A 142 -13.58 3.00 -19.72
C GLU A 142 -13.77 3.73 -18.38
N ASP A 143 -14.39 3.08 -17.39
CA ASP A 143 -14.62 3.68 -16.07
C ASP A 143 -13.31 3.95 -15.31
N VAL A 144 -12.37 3.00 -15.35
CA VAL A 144 -11.03 3.19 -14.78
C VAL A 144 -10.24 4.21 -15.60
N ALA A 145 -10.34 4.19 -16.93
CA ALA A 145 -9.68 5.16 -17.79
C ALA A 145 -10.13 6.60 -17.51
N LYS A 146 -11.43 6.84 -17.29
CA LYS A 146 -11.97 8.15 -16.92
C LYS A 146 -11.45 8.61 -15.56
N GLN A 147 -11.54 7.75 -14.54
CA GLN A 147 -11.02 8.07 -13.21
C GLN A 147 -9.52 8.37 -13.22
N GLN A 148 -8.75 7.60 -14.01
CA GLN A 148 -7.33 7.84 -14.19
C GLN A 148 -7.07 9.18 -14.90
N ALA A 149 -7.83 9.51 -15.96
CA ALA A 149 -7.66 10.77 -16.69
C ALA A 149 -7.94 11.99 -15.79
N ASP A 150 -8.93 11.91 -14.92
CA ASP A 150 -9.27 12.97 -13.97
C ASP A 150 -8.20 13.13 -12.88
N ALA A 151 -7.67 12.02 -12.34
CA ALA A 151 -6.73 12.05 -11.23
C ALA A 151 -5.26 12.22 -11.65
N TYR A 152 -4.88 11.66 -12.80
CA TYR A 152 -3.50 11.53 -13.27
C TYR A 152 -3.38 11.87 -14.77
N PRO A 153 -3.77 13.08 -15.22
CA PRO A 153 -3.76 13.47 -16.63
C PRO A 153 -2.37 13.48 -17.28
N GLN A 154 -1.30 13.49 -16.48
CA GLN A 154 0.08 13.45 -16.95
C GLN A 154 0.56 12.05 -17.36
N ILE A 155 -0.14 10.99 -16.95
CA ILE A 155 0.25 9.61 -17.24
C ILE A 155 -0.18 9.26 -18.65
N LYS A 156 0.76 9.37 -19.58
CA LYS A 156 0.57 9.11 -21.01
C LYS A 156 1.76 8.37 -21.58
N THR A 157 1.55 7.70 -22.70
CA THR A 157 2.64 7.12 -23.47
C THR A 157 3.68 8.17 -23.88
N ILE A 158 4.95 7.79 -23.85
CA ILE A 158 6.06 8.63 -24.31
C ILE A 158 6.71 8.01 -25.57
N GLU A 159 7.05 8.89 -26.52
CA GLU A 159 7.83 8.55 -27.71
C GLU A 159 9.28 9.06 -27.59
N PHE A 160 10.21 8.20 -27.97
CA PHE A 160 11.64 8.44 -27.97
C PHE A 160 12.18 8.36 -29.41
N ASP A 161 13.20 9.17 -29.71
CA ASP A 161 13.93 9.10 -30.99
C ASP A 161 14.96 7.96 -31.03
N SER A 162 15.20 7.31 -29.88
CA SER A 162 16.09 6.16 -29.77
C SER A 162 15.48 4.90 -30.36
N THR A 163 16.33 3.95 -30.74
CA THR A 163 15.87 2.68 -31.29
C THR A 163 15.13 1.85 -30.24
N PRO A 164 14.18 0.97 -30.64
CA PRO A 164 13.48 0.08 -29.70
C PRO A 164 14.42 -0.78 -28.87
N ASP A 165 15.53 -1.25 -29.45
CA ASP A 165 16.53 -2.06 -28.75
C ASP A 165 17.26 -1.27 -27.66
N GLU A 166 17.64 -0.02 -27.92
CA GLU A 166 18.28 0.85 -26.93
C GLU A 166 17.35 1.16 -25.76
N ILE A 167 16.09 1.50 -26.05
CA ILE A 167 15.07 1.77 -25.03
C ILE A 167 14.80 0.53 -24.19
N TYR A 168 14.62 -0.63 -24.84
CA TYR A 168 14.42 -1.90 -24.16
C TYR A 168 15.59 -2.23 -23.22
N ASN A 169 16.83 -2.05 -23.69
CA ASN A 169 18.02 -2.31 -22.88
C ASN A 169 18.15 -1.33 -21.70
N SER A 170 17.81 -0.05 -21.87
CA SER A 170 17.75 0.93 -20.76
C SER A 170 16.70 0.53 -19.72
N LEU A 171 15.50 0.15 -20.15
CA LEU A 171 14.42 -0.29 -19.26
C LEU A 171 14.80 -1.57 -18.51
N LEU A 172 15.44 -2.51 -19.19
CA LEU A 172 15.94 -3.74 -18.57
C LEU A 172 17.04 -3.44 -17.54
N ALA A 173 17.97 -2.53 -17.86
CA ALA A 173 18.99 -2.08 -16.92
C ALA A 173 18.35 -1.38 -15.70
N LEU A 174 17.37 -0.51 -15.90
CA LEU A 174 16.63 0.19 -14.84
C LEU A 174 15.93 -0.81 -13.92
N ALA A 175 15.22 -1.80 -14.48
CA ALA A 175 14.56 -2.85 -13.70
C ALA A 175 15.56 -3.63 -12.82
N ASN A 176 16.72 -3.99 -13.38
CA ASN A 176 17.80 -4.65 -12.64
C ASN A 176 18.39 -3.76 -11.53
N ARG A 177 18.66 -2.48 -11.83
CA ARG A 177 19.17 -1.51 -10.83
C ARG A 177 18.20 -1.33 -9.67
N ARG A 178 16.89 -1.27 -9.97
CA ARG A 178 15.81 -1.19 -8.97
C ARG A 178 15.51 -2.52 -8.29
N LYS A 179 16.25 -3.59 -8.62
CA LYS A 179 16.10 -4.95 -8.08
C LYS A 179 14.67 -5.48 -8.23
N TRP A 180 14.00 -5.14 -9.32
CA TRP A 180 12.70 -5.71 -9.64
C TRP A 180 12.87 -7.18 -10.00
N GLN A 181 11.93 -8.01 -9.56
CA GLN A 181 11.90 -9.41 -9.93
C GLN A 181 11.36 -9.52 -11.36
N ILE A 182 12.25 -9.65 -12.33
CA ILE A 182 11.87 -9.82 -13.74
C ILE A 182 11.33 -11.24 -13.93
N VAL A 183 10.10 -11.35 -14.45
CA VAL A 183 9.40 -12.62 -14.69
C VAL A 183 9.50 -13.01 -16.15
N ASP A 184 9.35 -12.05 -17.06
CA ASP A 184 9.57 -12.23 -18.50
C ASP A 184 10.22 -10.98 -19.09
N ALA A 185 11.14 -11.20 -20.03
CA ALA A 185 11.88 -10.14 -20.71
C ALA A 185 12.04 -10.57 -22.17
N THR A 186 11.10 -10.12 -22.99
CA THR A 186 11.03 -10.43 -24.42
C THR A 186 11.56 -9.23 -25.20
N PRO A 187 12.74 -9.31 -25.84
CA PRO A 187 13.29 -8.19 -26.61
C PRO A 187 12.47 -7.92 -27.89
N PRO A 188 12.46 -6.66 -28.37
CA PRO A 188 11.90 -6.33 -29.67
C PRO A 188 12.66 -7.06 -30.78
N ARG A 189 12.02 -7.28 -31.93
CA ARG A 189 12.67 -7.90 -33.11
C ARG A 189 12.35 -7.12 -34.37
N GLY A 190 13.15 -6.09 -34.67
CA GLY A 190 13.20 -5.44 -35.99
C GLY A 190 11.83 -5.12 -36.62
N GLY A 191 10.85 -4.67 -35.84
CA GLY A 191 9.49 -4.37 -36.34
C GLY A 191 8.50 -5.54 -36.31
N LEU A 192 8.94 -6.78 -36.17
CA LEU A 192 8.08 -7.99 -36.21
C LEU A 192 7.35 -8.25 -34.89
N ARG A 193 7.91 -7.77 -33.77
CA ARG A 193 7.35 -7.97 -32.44
C ARG A 193 7.81 -6.85 -31.51
N ASP A 194 6.87 -6.39 -30.69
CA ASP A 194 7.11 -5.45 -29.61
C ASP A 194 8.04 -6.03 -28.54
N GLY A 195 8.84 -5.16 -27.93
CA GLY A 195 9.55 -5.48 -26.70
C GLY A 195 8.57 -5.52 -25.53
N ARG A 196 8.76 -6.46 -24.61
CA ARG A 196 7.97 -6.57 -23.39
C ARG A 196 8.83 -6.93 -22.20
N ILE A 197 8.67 -6.21 -21.10
CA ILE A 197 9.27 -6.55 -19.81
C ILE A 197 8.14 -6.68 -18.80
N GLU A 198 8.07 -7.83 -18.15
CA GLU A 198 7.14 -8.12 -17.06
C GLU A 198 7.94 -8.32 -15.79
N ALA A 199 7.63 -7.54 -14.76
CA ALA A 199 8.37 -7.58 -13.49
C ALA A 199 7.44 -7.38 -12.29
N VAL A 200 7.89 -7.84 -11.13
CA VAL A 200 7.26 -7.60 -9.84
C VAL A 200 8.15 -6.65 -9.05
N THR A 201 7.55 -5.60 -8.51
CA THR A 201 8.18 -4.73 -7.53
C THR A 201 7.53 -4.91 -6.18
N SER A 202 8.30 -4.73 -5.11
CA SER A 202 7.82 -4.89 -3.74
C SER A 202 8.38 -3.80 -2.84
N ASN A 203 7.64 -3.41 -1.81
CA ASN A 203 8.19 -2.59 -0.74
C ASN A 203 8.64 -3.49 0.42
N LEU A 204 9.80 -3.17 1.00
CA LEU A 204 10.33 -3.98 2.10
C LEU A 204 9.55 -3.78 3.40
N VAL A 205 8.98 -2.59 3.59
CA VAL A 205 8.32 -2.21 4.84
C VAL A 205 6.95 -2.87 4.98
N LEU A 206 6.15 -2.92 3.91
CA LEU A 206 4.79 -3.48 3.98
C LEU A 206 4.65 -4.81 3.24
N ALA A 207 5.71 -5.35 2.62
CA ALA A 207 5.64 -6.54 1.77
C ALA A 207 4.58 -6.46 0.64
N MET A 208 4.12 -5.26 0.30
CA MET A 208 3.17 -5.03 -0.78
C MET A 208 3.86 -5.23 -2.10
N ARG A 209 3.16 -5.88 -3.03
CA ARG A 209 3.67 -6.23 -4.35
C ARG A 209 2.83 -5.57 -5.44
N TRP A 210 3.51 -5.12 -6.48
CA TRP A 210 2.92 -4.57 -7.69
C TRP A 210 3.48 -5.27 -8.91
N ASP A 211 2.60 -5.52 -9.87
CA ASP A 211 2.93 -6.12 -11.15
C ASP A 211 3.10 -5.01 -12.19
N ILE A 212 4.19 -5.08 -12.93
CA ILE A 212 4.57 -4.09 -13.93
C ILE A 212 4.71 -4.80 -15.26
N VAL A 213 4.13 -4.19 -16.29
CA VAL A 213 4.43 -4.53 -17.68
C VAL A 213 4.83 -3.27 -18.42
N ILE A 214 5.92 -3.38 -19.17
CA ILE A 214 6.40 -2.32 -20.05
C ILE A 214 6.42 -2.88 -21.47
N ARG A 215 5.78 -2.16 -22.40
CA ARG A 215 5.71 -2.50 -23.83
C ARG A 215 6.48 -1.44 -24.62
N VAL A 216 7.41 -1.88 -25.47
CA VAL A 216 8.22 -1.03 -26.34
C VAL A 216 7.86 -1.34 -27.79
N ARG A 217 7.29 -0.37 -28.48
CA ARG A 217 6.86 -0.49 -29.88
C ARG A 217 7.76 0.34 -30.79
N PRO A 218 8.11 -0.16 -31.99
CA PRO A 218 8.78 0.67 -33.00
C PRO A 218 7.85 1.77 -33.50
N THR A 219 8.41 2.96 -33.74
CA THR A 219 7.78 4.04 -34.49
C THR A 219 8.66 4.39 -35.71
N PRO A 220 8.17 5.18 -36.68
CA PRO A 220 8.99 5.56 -37.84
C PRO A 220 10.31 6.27 -37.48
N ASN A 221 10.34 6.99 -36.35
CA ASN A 221 11.47 7.82 -35.92
C ASN A 221 12.15 7.30 -34.65
N GLY A 222 11.75 6.14 -34.11
CA GLY A 222 12.30 5.60 -32.87
C GLY A 222 11.40 4.57 -32.20
N ALA A 223 10.99 4.83 -30.96
CA ALA A 223 10.19 3.89 -30.16
C ALA A 223 9.13 4.58 -29.29
N LYS A 224 7.97 3.93 -29.17
CA LYS A 224 6.86 4.30 -28.28
C LYS A 224 6.89 3.37 -27.06
N VAL A 225 6.84 3.93 -25.85
CA VAL A 225 6.91 3.16 -24.61
C VAL A 225 5.62 3.30 -23.82
N ASP A 226 4.95 2.17 -23.63
CA ASP A 226 3.79 2.06 -22.76
C ASP A 226 4.18 1.32 -21.47
N MET A 227 3.63 1.75 -20.34
CA MET A 227 3.82 1.09 -19.05
C MET A 227 2.47 0.97 -18.35
N ARG A 228 2.25 -0.21 -17.75
CA ARG A 228 1.12 -0.46 -16.87
C ARG A 228 1.62 -1.01 -15.54
N SER A 229 1.04 -0.53 -14.46
CA SER A 229 1.41 -0.90 -13.09
C SER A 229 0.14 -1.20 -12.30
N VAL A 230 0.09 -2.39 -11.71
CA VAL A 230 -1.09 -2.94 -11.04
C VAL A 230 -0.75 -3.37 -9.61
N SER A 231 -1.52 -2.90 -8.63
CA SER A 231 -1.40 -3.36 -7.24
C SER A 231 -2.05 -4.73 -7.09
N ARG A 232 -1.36 -5.68 -6.43
CA ARG A 232 -1.92 -7.02 -6.19
C ARG A 232 -3.06 -7.01 -5.18
N HIS A 233 -3.15 -6.01 -4.32
CA HIS A 233 -4.09 -6.00 -3.21
C HIS A 233 -4.72 -4.62 -3.01
N GLY A 234 -5.99 -4.63 -2.59
CA GLY A 234 -6.77 -3.43 -2.30
C GLY A 234 -7.26 -2.70 -3.54
N ASP A 235 -8.30 -1.90 -3.36
CA ASP A 235 -8.95 -1.16 -4.46
C ASP A 235 -8.23 0.16 -4.79
N ARG A 236 -7.34 0.61 -3.90
CA ARG A 236 -6.61 1.88 -3.98
C ARG A 236 -5.11 1.61 -3.96
N ASP A 237 -4.36 2.20 -4.88
CA ASP A 237 -2.90 2.09 -4.94
C ASP A 237 -2.14 3.23 -4.22
N LEU A 238 -2.86 4.17 -3.60
CA LEU A 238 -2.30 5.35 -2.94
C LEU A 238 -1.53 6.28 -3.89
N GLY A 239 -1.79 6.21 -5.20
CA GLY A 239 -1.05 6.93 -6.24
C GLY A 239 0.34 6.36 -6.52
N LEU A 240 0.69 5.21 -5.94
CA LEU A 240 2.02 4.61 -6.10
C LEU A 240 2.25 4.08 -7.52
N ASN A 241 1.21 3.63 -8.24
CA ASN A 241 1.37 3.17 -9.63
C ASN A 241 1.63 4.34 -10.57
N ALA A 242 0.86 5.42 -10.45
CA ALA A 242 1.10 6.64 -11.22
C ALA A 242 2.50 7.22 -10.94
N GLY A 243 2.86 7.38 -9.66
CA GLY A 243 4.19 7.88 -9.28
C GLY A 243 5.33 7.00 -9.82
N ARG A 244 5.16 5.66 -9.79
CA ARG A 244 6.16 4.74 -10.33
C ARG A 244 6.34 4.88 -11.84
N ILE A 245 5.25 5.02 -12.58
CA ILE A 245 5.30 5.25 -14.03
C ILE A 245 6.02 6.57 -14.31
N ASP A 246 5.65 7.63 -13.59
CA ASP A 246 6.29 8.94 -13.69
C ASP A 246 7.80 8.86 -13.42
N ASP A 247 8.21 8.15 -12.37
CA ASP A 247 9.62 7.97 -11.99
C ASP A 247 10.43 7.22 -13.05
N VAL A 248 9.88 6.13 -13.61
CA VAL A 248 10.55 5.35 -14.67
C VAL A 248 10.72 6.20 -15.91
N PHE A 249 9.67 6.92 -16.30
CA PHE A 249 9.68 7.76 -17.49
C PHE A 249 10.58 8.98 -17.35
N ALA A 250 10.66 9.59 -16.15
CA ALA A 250 11.61 10.65 -15.87
C ALA A 250 13.05 10.15 -16.01
N GLU A 251 13.41 9.05 -15.36
CA GLU A 251 14.76 8.48 -15.42
C GLU A 251 15.15 8.05 -16.84
N LEU A 252 14.23 7.42 -17.58
CA LEU A 252 14.47 7.03 -18.97
C LEU A 252 14.66 8.25 -19.89
N SER A 253 13.89 9.32 -19.66
CA SER A 253 13.99 10.57 -20.42
C SER A 253 15.32 11.29 -20.16
N ASP A 254 15.80 11.27 -18.92
CA ASP A 254 17.09 11.84 -18.51
C ASP A 254 18.26 11.06 -19.13
N GLU A 255 18.18 9.71 -19.18
CA GLU A 255 19.20 8.86 -19.83
C GLU A 255 19.29 9.07 -21.35
N ARG A 256 18.16 9.35 -22.01
CA ARG A 256 18.04 9.35 -23.49
C ARG A 256 17.88 10.74 -24.12
N GLY A 257 17.84 11.79 -23.31
CA GLY A 257 18.00 13.18 -23.77
C GLY A 257 16.76 13.83 -24.38
N ARG A 258 15.55 13.57 -23.85
CA ARG A 258 14.33 14.33 -24.25
C ARG A 258 13.57 14.89 -23.06
N ARG A 259 13.09 16.14 -23.18
CA ARG A 259 12.15 16.79 -22.24
C ARG A 259 10.71 16.39 -22.57
N ARG A 260 9.92 16.06 -21.55
CA ARG A 260 8.45 15.92 -21.62
C ARG A 260 7.87 17.10 -22.43
N ARG A 261 7.08 16.80 -23.46
CA ARG A 261 6.18 17.79 -24.11
C ARG A 261 4.75 17.45 -23.76
#